data_AF-A0A9E1PW07-F1
#
_entry.id   AF-A0A9E1PW07-F1
#
_cell.length_a   1.000
_cell.length_b   1.000
_cell.length_c   1.000
_cell.angle_alpha   90.00
_cell.angle_beta   90.00
_cell.angle_gamma   90.00
#
_symmetry.space_group_name_H-M   'P 1'
#
loop_
_entity.id
_entity.type
_entity.pdbx_description
1 polymer ?
#
loop_
_entity_poly.entity_id
_entity_poly.type
_entity_poly.pdbx_seq_one_letter_code
_entity_poly.pdbx_strand_id
1 'polypeptide(L)'
;MNVNRDLKLCYFALAATCIIGWSPAFAGPDSCDNPVHVTDEAERQPGGALYKGPSAPHHNKHGSDVPEMKGAHMDHKARRDGAFFMAPNKMHHLEGKYSEQCGFQLYLFNAFTKPIHVGRFRAFITVIPSSDDEAEIIRFLSPDKKLTYMAGTIGEGVTRPFKIELHLKFPEADDPELFSIHVPALATTSKSPANK
;
A
#
# COMPACT_ATOMS: atom_id res chain seq x y z
N MET A 1 -16.33 23.37 48.09
CA MET A 1 -16.28 24.69 47.43
C MET A 1 -17.05 24.60 46.13
N ASN A 2 -18.04 25.45 46.02
CA ASN A 2 -19.10 25.50 45.02
C ASN A 2 -18.81 26.69 44.13
N VAL A 3 -18.69 26.54 42.81
CA VAL A 3 -19.06 27.60 41.86
C VAL A 3 -19.53 26.96 40.54
N ASN A 4 -20.85 26.89 40.43
CA ASN A 4 -21.64 26.85 39.20
C ASN A 4 -21.51 28.19 38.45
N ARG A 5 -21.55 28.19 37.11
CA ARG A 5 -21.91 29.31 36.17
C ARG A 5 -21.44 28.94 34.75
N ASP A 6 -22.15 29.12 33.65
CA ASP A 6 -23.39 29.84 33.35
C ASP A 6 -24.05 29.19 32.13
N LEU A 7 -25.34 28.93 32.27
CA LEU A 7 -26.28 28.59 31.20
C LEU A 7 -26.67 29.90 30.51
N LYS A 8 -26.38 30.06 29.21
CA LYS A 8 -27.04 31.10 28.41
C LYS A 8 -27.88 30.47 27.30
N LEU A 9 -29.18 30.53 27.57
CA LEU A 9 -30.28 30.58 26.62
C LEU A 9 -29.94 31.48 25.42
N CYS A 10 -30.10 30.95 24.22
CA CYS A 10 -30.42 31.74 23.03
C CYS A 10 -31.78 31.24 22.51
N TYR A 11 -32.84 31.96 22.89
CA TYR A 11 -34.16 31.87 22.29
C TYR A 11 -34.25 33.00 21.27
N PHE A 12 -34.15 32.67 19.98
CA PHE A 12 -34.71 33.49 18.90
C PHE A 12 -35.20 32.53 17.82
N ALA A 13 -36.52 32.47 17.68
CA ALA A 13 -37.19 31.78 16.61
C ALA A 13 -37.06 32.59 15.31
N LEU A 14 -36.55 31.97 14.25
CA LEU A 14 -36.97 32.26 12.89
C LEU A 14 -36.92 30.94 12.10
N ALA A 15 -38.03 30.62 11.44
CA ALA A 15 -38.20 29.38 10.70
C ALA A 15 -37.17 29.28 9.55
N ALA A 16 -36.28 28.31 9.65
CA ALA A 16 -35.59 27.74 8.52
C ALA A 16 -35.56 26.23 8.75
N THR A 17 -36.21 25.49 7.85
CA THR A 17 -36.09 24.04 7.74
C THR A 17 -34.62 23.67 7.80
N CYS A 18 -34.18 23.06 8.91
CA CYS A 18 -32.95 22.30 8.93
C CYS A 18 -33.15 21.15 7.96
N ILE A 19 -32.74 21.35 6.71
CA ILE A 19 -32.35 20.23 5.86
C ILE A 19 -31.17 19.66 6.63
N ILE A 20 -31.42 18.59 7.38
CA ILE A 20 -30.40 17.80 8.04
C ILE A 20 -29.62 17.20 6.88
N GLY A 21 -28.63 17.95 6.40
CA GLY A 21 -27.68 17.48 5.42
C GLY A 21 -27.00 16.30 6.09
N TRP A 22 -27.38 15.11 5.66
CA TRP A 22 -26.63 13.91 5.97
C TRP A 22 -25.28 14.08 5.29
N SER A 23 -24.32 14.66 6.01
CA SER A 23 -22.92 14.57 5.62
C SER A 23 -22.64 13.08 5.49
N PRO A 24 -22.18 12.59 4.32
CA PRO A 24 -21.74 11.22 4.23
C PRO A 24 -20.65 11.05 5.27
N ALA A 25 -20.81 10.04 6.12
CA ALA A 25 -19.83 9.66 7.10
C ALA A 25 -18.46 9.59 6.39
N PHE A 26 -17.53 10.46 6.80
CA PHE A 26 -16.13 10.20 6.54
C PHE A 26 -15.86 8.81 7.09
N ALA A 27 -15.63 7.84 6.21
CA ALA A 27 -15.20 6.51 6.59
C ALA A 27 -13.97 6.71 7.48
N GLY A 28 -14.07 6.25 8.73
CA GLY A 28 -12.99 6.37 9.69
C GLY A 28 -11.72 5.67 9.20
N PRO A 29 -10.57 5.95 9.83
CA PRO A 29 -9.26 5.38 9.46
C PRO A 29 -9.22 3.84 9.43
N ASP A 30 -10.22 3.16 9.99
CA ASP A 30 -10.33 1.70 10.04
C ASP A 30 -10.58 1.04 8.66
N SER A 31 -11.00 1.77 7.62
CA SER A 31 -11.25 1.16 6.30
C SER A 31 -9.97 0.83 5.52
N CYS A 32 -8.85 1.43 5.92
CA CYS A 32 -7.56 1.28 5.25
C CYS A 32 -6.70 0.17 5.84
N ASP A 33 -7.01 -0.26 7.05
CA ASP A 33 -6.38 -1.39 7.70
C ASP A 33 -6.90 -2.68 7.08
N ASN A 34 -6.17 -3.18 6.09
CA ASN A 34 -6.36 -4.53 5.56
C ASN A 34 -5.16 -5.39 5.94
N PRO A 35 -4.98 -5.70 7.23
CA PRO A 35 -3.84 -6.47 7.68
C PRO A 35 -3.92 -7.88 7.11
N VAL A 36 -2.78 -8.38 6.65
CA VAL A 36 -2.67 -9.76 6.18
C VAL A 36 -2.24 -10.64 7.35
N HIS A 37 -2.76 -11.87 7.41
CA HIS A 37 -2.29 -12.83 8.40
C HIS A 37 -0.91 -13.36 8.02
N VAL A 38 0.11 -12.87 8.72
CA VAL A 38 1.49 -13.39 8.65
C VAL A 38 1.58 -14.56 9.61
N THR A 39 2.17 -15.68 9.15
CA THR A 39 2.34 -16.90 9.96
C THR A 39 3.82 -17.25 10.12
N ASP A 40 4.16 -17.91 11.22
CA ASP A 40 5.53 -18.38 11.48
C ASP A 40 6.01 -19.34 10.38
N GLU A 41 5.12 -20.11 9.77
CA GLU A 41 5.46 -21.00 8.66
C GLU A 41 5.85 -20.20 7.41
N ALA A 42 5.17 -19.09 7.13
CA ALA A 42 5.53 -18.20 6.02
C ALA A 42 6.89 -17.53 6.28
N GLU A 43 7.15 -17.14 7.53
CA GLU A 43 8.40 -16.50 7.96
C GLU A 43 9.61 -17.43 7.94
N ARG A 44 9.40 -18.74 8.09
CA ARG A 44 10.46 -19.76 8.02
C ARG A 44 10.78 -20.22 6.60
N GLN A 45 10.02 -19.80 5.60
CA GLN A 45 10.26 -20.11 4.19
C GLN A 45 11.17 -19.08 3.51
N PRO A 46 11.83 -19.41 2.39
CA PRO A 46 12.65 -18.49 1.59
C PRO A 46 12.00 -17.11 1.40
N GLY A 47 12.65 -16.06 1.92
CA GLY A 47 12.16 -14.68 1.89
C GLY A 47 11.46 -14.22 3.17
N GLY A 48 11.24 -15.10 4.13
CA GLY A 48 10.81 -14.73 5.49
C GLY A 48 11.97 -14.28 6.38
N ALA A 49 11.64 -13.63 7.50
CA ALA A 49 12.57 -13.12 8.50
C ALA A 49 13.15 -14.22 9.40
N LEU A 50 12.46 -15.36 9.53
CA LEU A 50 12.91 -16.52 10.32
C LEU A 50 13.59 -17.59 9.47
N TYR A 51 13.71 -17.37 8.17
CA TYR A 51 14.39 -18.26 7.25
C TYR A 51 15.89 -18.32 7.54
N LYS A 52 16.43 -19.53 7.62
CA LYS A 52 17.85 -19.80 7.91
C LYS A 52 18.55 -20.58 6.80
N GLY A 53 17.87 -20.83 5.69
CA GLY A 53 18.45 -21.50 4.53
C GLY A 53 19.33 -20.55 3.73
N PRO A 54 19.96 -21.05 2.64
CA PRO A 54 20.81 -20.24 1.78
C PRO A 54 20.00 -19.09 1.16
N SER A 55 20.59 -17.91 1.11
CA SER A 55 20.08 -16.79 0.32
C SER A 55 20.24 -17.09 -1.17
N ALA A 56 19.33 -16.59 -2.00
CA ALA A 56 19.45 -16.74 -3.44
C ALA A 56 20.72 -16.03 -3.91
N PRO A 57 21.53 -16.65 -4.79
CA PRO A 57 22.79 -16.03 -5.23
C PRO A 57 22.51 -14.72 -5.97
N HIS A 58 23.11 -13.64 -5.49
CA HIS A 58 23.23 -12.38 -6.23
C HIS A 58 24.06 -12.64 -7.49
N HIS A 59 23.46 -12.39 -8.66
CA HIS A 59 24.04 -12.44 -10.00
C HIS A 59 24.82 -13.71 -10.41
N ASN A 60 24.33 -14.36 -11.47
CA ASN A 60 25.04 -15.37 -12.26
C ASN A 60 25.64 -16.55 -11.49
N LYS A 61 24.82 -17.58 -11.26
CA LYS A 61 25.17 -18.98 -11.51
C LYS A 61 23.90 -19.83 -11.50
N HIS A 62 23.83 -20.80 -12.41
CA HIS A 62 22.77 -21.80 -12.49
C HIS A 62 22.45 -22.35 -11.09
N GLY A 63 21.23 -22.17 -10.63
CA GLY A 63 20.82 -22.54 -9.29
C GLY A 63 19.31 -22.51 -9.13
N SER A 64 18.59 -23.17 -10.05
CA SER A 64 17.16 -23.45 -9.92
C SER A 64 16.87 -24.64 -8.98
N ASP A 65 17.90 -25.32 -8.48
CA ASP A 65 17.74 -26.62 -7.82
C ASP A 65 18.21 -26.58 -6.37
N VAL A 66 17.88 -25.52 -5.62
CA VAL A 66 17.83 -25.63 -4.15
C VAL A 66 16.52 -26.35 -3.81
N PRO A 67 16.53 -27.52 -3.14
CA PRO A 67 15.30 -28.28 -2.85
C PRO A 67 14.22 -27.44 -2.15
N GLU A 68 14.66 -26.44 -1.39
CA GLU A 68 13.83 -25.50 -0.62
C GLU A 68 13.10 -24.47 -1.49
N MET A 69 13.51 -24.27 -2.75
CA MET A 69 12.87 -23.38 -3.73
C MET A 69 11.89 -24.13 -4.66
N LYS A 70 11.67 -25.43 -4.45
CA LYS A 70 10.75 -26.22 -5.27
C LYS A 70 9.33 -25.67 -5.16
N GLY A 71 8.79 -25.15 -6.27
CA GLY A 71 7.45 -24.55 -6.34
C GLY A 71 7.41 -23.06 -5.98
N ALA A 72 8.55 -22.43 -5.67
CA ALA A 72 8.66 -20.98 -5.52
C ALA A 72 8.43 -20.27 -6.87
N HIS A 73 7.93 -19.04 -6.82
CA HIS A 73 7.69 -18.17 -7.98
C HIS A 73 6.73 -18.74 -9.03
N MET A 74 5.82 -19.63 -8.65
CA MET A 74 4.81 -20.18 -9.56
C MET A 74 3.50 -19.39 -9.54
N ASP A 75 3.27 -18.59 -8.50
CA ASP A 75 2.04 -17.78 -8.34
C ASP A 75 2.34 -16.31 -8.60
N HIS A 76 1.90 -15.82 -9.77
CA HIS A 76 2.10 -14.44 -10.22
C HIS A 76 0.83 -13.60 -10.07
N LYS A 77 -0.17 -14.07 -9.32
CA LYS A 77 -1.43 -13.37 -9.16
C LYS A 77 -1.33 -12.33 -8.05
N ALA A 78 -1.77 -11.12 -8.35
CA ALA A 78 -2.04 -10.09 -7.35
C ALA A 78 -3.07 -10.60 -6.34
N ARG A 79 -2.89 -10.27 -5.05
CA ARG A 79 -3.78 -10.71 -3.97
C ARG A 79 -4.75 -9.63 -3.52
N ARG A 80 -4.50 -8.38 -3.88
CA ARG A 80 -5.22 -7.19 -3.40
C ARG A 80 -5.62 -6.25 -4.54
N ASP A 81 -5.63 -6.74 -5.78
CA ASP A 81 -5.90 -5.96 -7.00
C ASP A 81 -4.92 -4.80 -7.20
N GLY A 82 -3.69 -4.95 -6.70
CA GLY A 82 -2.59 -4.01 -6.90
C GLY A 82 -1.65 -4.42 -8.03
N ALA A 83 -0.61 -3.64 -8.22
CA ALA A 83 0.50 -3.99 -9.10
C ALA A 83 1.42 -4.98 -8.38
N PHE A 84 1.54 -6.19 -8.93
CA PHE A 84 2.28 -7.30 -8.35
C PHE A 84 3.60 -7.53 -9.10
N PHE A 85 4.69 -7.69 -8.36
CA PHE A 85 6.03 -7.87 -8.90
C PHE A 85 6.77 -9.00 -8.20
N MET A 86 7.60 -9.71 -8.96
CA MET A 86 8.65 -10.57 -8.41
C MET A 86 9.92 -9.73 -8.26
N ALA A 87 10.55 -9.79 -7.08
CA ALA A 87 11.79 -9.07 -6.83
C ALA A 87 12.99 -9.73 -7.54
N PRO A 88 13.99 -8.96 -7.99
CA PRO A 88 15.19 -9.49 -8.65
C PRO A 88 15.98 -10.51 -7.80
N ASN A 89 15.89 -10.40 -6.47
CA ASN A 89 16.53 -11.31 -5.55
C ASN A 89 15.94 -12.73 -5.53
N LYS A 90 14.84 -13.01 -6.24
CA LYS A 90 14.19 -14.34 -6.28
C LYS A 90 13.83 -14.90 -4.91
N MET A 91 13.58 -14.02 -3.93
CA MET A 91 13.20 -14.42 -2.58
C MET A 91 11.89 -13.75 -2.17
N HIS A 92 11.52 -12.67 -2.84
CA HIS A 92 10.37 -11.87 -2.45
C HIS A 92 9.47 -11.57 -3.63
N HIS A 93 8.18 -11.44 -3.32
CA HIS A 93 7.23 -10.74 -4.17
C HIS A 93 6.73 -9.50 -3.43
N LEU A 94 6.19 -8.55 -4.19
CA LEU A 94 5.61 -7.35 -3.63
C LEU A 94 4.34 -6.96 -4.38
N GLU A 95 3.42 -6.33 -3.67
CA GLU A 95 2.21 -5.76 -4.24
C GLU A 95 2.03 -4.32 -3.77
N GLY A 96 2.02 -3.39 -4.72
CA GLY A 96 1.74 -1.98 -4.48
C GLY A 96 0.30 -1.65 -4.85
N LYS A 97 -0.45 -1.05 -3.94
CA LYS A 97 -1.83 -0.62 -4.14
C LYS A 97 -1.96 0.86 -3.80
N TYR A 98 -2.61 1.61 -4.67
CA TYR A 98 -2.97 3.00 -4.41
C TYR A 98 -4.48 3.19 -4.32
N SER A 99 -4.92 3.98 -3.35
CA SER A 99 -6.26 4.56 -3.31
C SER A 99 -6.21 5.96 -2.72
N GLU A 100 -7.15 6.82 -3.09
CA GLU A 100 -7.24 8.18 -2.52
C GLU A 100 -7.47 8.16 -1.01
N GLN A 101 -8.25 7.21 -0.51
CA GLN A 101 -8.57 7.09 0.91
C GLN A 101 -7.38 6.61 1.76
N CYS A 102 -6.61 5.64 1.24
CA CYS A 102 -5.59 4.95 2.03
C CYS A 102 -4.15 5.29 1.61
N GLY A 103 -3.98 6.16 0.62
CA GLY A 103 -2.68 6.43 0.02
C GLY A 103 -2.09 5.20 -0.67
N PHE A 104 -0.77 5.16 -0.70
CA PHE A 104 -0.03 4.01 -1.22
C PHE A 104 0.23 2.99 -0.11
N GLN A 105 -0.04 1.72 -0.40
CA GLN A 105 0.20 0.57 0.48
C GLN A 105 1.10 -0.44 -0.23
N LEU A 106 2.11 -0.92 0.48
CA LEU A 106 3.06 -1.93 0.03
C LEU A 106 2.95 -3.18 0.90
N TYR A 107 2.63 -4.30 0.25
CA TYR A 107 2.61 -5.63 0.85
C TYR A 107 3.80 -6.43 0.35
N LEU A 108 4.45 -7.18 1.23
CA LEU A 108 5.59 -8.02 0.90
C LEU A 108 5.24 -9.49 1.15
N PHE A 109 5.76 -10.34 0.28
CA PHE A 109 5.57 -11.78 0.33
C PHE A 109 6.88 -12.51 0.15
N ASN A 110 6.95 -13.72 0.67
CA ASN A 110 8.06 -14.64 0.47
C ASN A 110 8.05 -15.24 -0.96
N ALA A 111 8.98 -16.15 -1.25
CA ALA A 111 9.12 -16.77 -2.57
C ALA A 111 7.91 -17.65 -2.99
N PHE A 112 7.00 -17.95 -2.06
CA PHE A 112 5.75 -18.70 -2.26
C PHE A 112 4.51 -17.79 -2.22
N THR A 113 4.72 -16.49 -2.40
CA THR A 113 3.66 -15.47 -2.36
C THR A 113 2.96 -15.44 -1.00
N LYS A 114 3.54 -16.00 0.08
CA LYS A 114 2.95 -15.92 1.41
C LYS A 114 3.35 -14.62 2.12
N PRO A 115 2.43 -13.99 2.86
CA PRO A 115 2.68 -12.69 3.52
C PRO A 115 3.80 -12.80 4.55
N ILE A 116 4.62 -11.76 4.64
CA ILE A 116 5.73 -11.66 5.61
C ILE A 116 5.76 -10.28 6.27
N HIS A 117 6.44 -10.20 7.41
CA HIS A 117 6.60 -8.97 8.16
C HIS A 117 7.45 -7.94 7.42
N VAL A 118 6.91 -6.73 7.28
CA VAL A 118 7.57 -5.63 6.57
C VAL A 118 8.59 -4.87 7.42
N GLY A 119 8.65 -5.12 8.73
CA GLY A 119 9.42 -4.31 9.69
C GLY A 119 10.93 -4.21 9.41
N ARG A 120 11.48 -5.19 8.68
CA ARG A 120 12.90 -5.24 8.29
C ARG A 120 13.21 -4.53 6.98
N PHE A 121 12.21 -4.09 6.24
CA PHE A 121 12.37 -3.41 4.95
C PHE A 121 12.33 -1.90 5.12
N ARG A 122 12.92 -1.17 4.18
CA ARG A 122 12.79 0.29 4.09
C ARG A 122 12.33 0.64 2.68
N ALA A 123 11.41 1.59 2.58
CA ALA A 123 10.89 1.97 1.29
C ALA A 123 10.50 3.44 1.27
N PHE A 124 10.62 4.05 0.11
CA PHE A 124 10.02 5.34 -0.21
C PHE A 124 9.46 5.29 -1.64
N ILE A 125 8.54 6.19 -1.92
CA ILE A 125 7.97 6.37 -3.24
C ILE A 125 8.27 7.78 -3.76
N THR A 126 8.47 7.87 -5.07
CA THR A 126 8.41 9.13 -5.82
C THR A 126 7.16 9.07 -6.68
N VAL A 127 6.26 10.03 -6.47
CA VAL A 127 5.05 10.20 -7.29
C VAL A 127 5.38 11.21 -8.36
N ILE A 128 5.25 10.78 -9.61
CA ILE A 128 5.54 11.54 -10.81
C ILE A 128 4.20 11.83 -11.49
N PRO A 129 3.68 13.07 -11.36
CA PRO A 129 2.47 13.50 -12.05
C PRO A 129 2.60 13.36 -13.58
N SER A 130 1.48 13.27 -14.27
CA SER A 130 1.49 13.29 -15.75
C SER A 130 1.51 14.70 -16.34
N SER A 131 1.26 15.73 -15.52
CA SER A 131 1.36 17.14 -15.89
C SER A 131 2.69 17.71 -15.42
N ASP A 132 3.42 18.40 -16.29
CA ASP A 132 4.68 19.07 -15.95
C ASP A 132 4.49 20.26 -15.00
N ASP A 133 3.25 20.74 -14.82
CA ASP A 133 2.90 21.82 -13.90
C ASP A 133 2.76 21.34 -12.44
N GLU A 134 2.66 20.03 -12.22
CA GLU A 134 2.56 19.42 -10.88
C GLU A 134 3.94 18.94 -10.42
N ALA A 135 4.31 19.25 -9.18
CA ALA A 135 5.60 18.85 -8.65
C ALA A 135 5.65 17.36 -8.26
N GLU A 136 6.82 16.74 -8.45
CA GLU A 136 7.08 15.39 -7.93
C GLU A 136 6.99 15.36 -6.40
N ILE A 137 6.46 14.25 -5.89
CA ILE A 137 6.23 14.08 -4.46
C ILE A 137 6.98 12.86 -3.94
N ILE A 138 7.89 13.07 -2.99
CA ILE A 138 8.60 11.99 -2.28
C ILE A 138 7.89 11.69 -0.96
N ARG A 139 7.67 10.39 -0.68
CA ARG A 139 7.10 9.90 0.59
C ARG A 139 7.83 8.67 1.08
N PHE A 140 8.30 8.70 2.34
CA PHE A 140 8.77 7.50 3.02
C PHE A 140 7.59 6.65 3.48
N LEU A 141 7.68 5.34 3.26
CA LEU A 141 6.66 4.41 3.71
C LEU A 141 6.98 3.94 5.13
N SER A 142 5.96 3.91 5.97
CA SER A 142 6.07 3.42 7.35
C SER A 142 5.31 2.11 7.52
N PRO A 143 5.85 1.10 8.22
CA PRO A 143 5.11 -0.08 8.60
C PRO A 143 3.84 0.28 9.40
N ASP A 144 2.77 -0.48 9.18
CA ASP A 144 1.61 -0.45 10.06
C ASP A 144 1.94 -1.04 11.44
N LYS A 145 1.03 -0.88 12.41
CA LYS A 145 1.24 -1.35 13.79
C LYS A 145 1.48 -2.86 13.89
N LYS A 146 0.91 -3.65 12.98
CA LYS A 146 1.04 -5.11 12.95
C LYS A 146 2.18 -5.59 12.05
N LEU A 147 2.92 -4.68 11.41
CA LEU A 147 4.03 -4.99 10.49
C LEU A 147 3.62 -5.86 9.30
N THR A 148 2.37 -5.75 8.85
CA THR A 148 1.78 -6.50 7.73
C THR A 148 1.84 -5.77 6.39
N TYR A 149 1.97 -4.44 6.38
CA TYR A 149 2.19 -3.62 5.19
C TYR A 149 2.91 -2.31 5.54
N MET A 150 3.48 -1.64 4.55
CA MET A 150 4.01 -0.28 4.67
C MET A 150 3.10 0.69 3.94
N ALA A 151 2.87 1.88 4.48
CA ALA A 151 2.00 2.87 3.84
C ALA A 151 2.54 4.30 3.90
N GLY A 152 2.07 5.13 2.97
CA GLY A 152 2.37 6.55 2.89
C GLY A 152 1.26 7.32 2.17
N THR A 153 0.85 8.45 2.74
CA THR A 153 -0.14 9.34 2.14
C THR A 153 0.51 10.21 1.06
N ILE A 154 -0.06 10.22 -0.16
CA ILE A 154 0.42 11.06 -1.25
C ILE A 154 -0.05 12.52 -1.07
N GLY A 155 -1.26 12.72 -0.51
CA GLY A 155 -1.85 14.03 -0.24
C GLY A 155 -2.72 14.54 -1.40
N GLU A 156 -3.37 15.70 -1.23
CA GLU A 156 -4.35 16.26 -2.17
C GLU A 156 -3.73 16.98 -3.40
N GLY A 157 -2.49 16.68 -3.77
CA GLY A 157 -1.69 17.47 -4.72
C GLY A 157 -1.38 16.83 -6.07
N VAL A 158 -1.88 15.62 -6.35
CA VAL A 158 -1.59 14.92 -7.60
C VAL A 158 -2.88 14.47 -8.26
N THR A 159 -3.11 14.93 -9.49
CA THR A 159 -4.26 14.48 -10.28
C THR A 159 -3.92 13.19 -11.02
N ARG A 160 -4.90 12.28 -11.14
CA ARG A 160 -4.72 11.09 -11.97
C ARG A 160 -4.78 11.48 -13.45
N PRO A 161 -3.99 10.85 -14.34
CA PRO A 161 -3.07 9.73 -14.08
C PRO A 161 -1.71 10.18 -13.54
N PHE A 162 -1.00 9.29 -12.87
CA PHE A 162 0.38 9.51 -12.44
C PHE A 162 1.14 8.20 -12.32
N LYS A 163 2.47 8.28 -12.22
CA LYS A 163 3.35 7.13 -11.99
C LYS A 163 3.86 7.16 -10.55
N ILE A 164 4.00 5.99 -9.95
CA ILE A 164 4.67 5.80 -8.66
C ILE A 164 5.94 4.99 -8.93
N GLU A 165 7.07 5.55 -8.54
CA GLU A 165 8.36 4.88 -8.49
C GLU A 165 8.64 4.45 -7.06
N LEU A 166 8.53 3.14 -6.79
CA LEU A 166 8.79 2.54 -5.50
C LEU A 166 10.26 2.13 -5.41
N HIS A 167 10.97 2.72 -4.46
CA HIS A 167 12.32 2.30 -4.08
C HIS A 167 12.23 1.43 -2.84
N LEU A 168 12.50 0.13 -2.99
CA LEU A 168 12.45 -0.86 -1.92
C LEU A 168 13.85 -1.37 -1.58
N LYS A 169 14.26 -1.14 -0.34
CA LYS A 169 15.49 -1.64 0.23
C LYS A 169 15.26 -3.00 0.88
N PHE A 170 15.81 -4.05 0.26
CA PHE A 170 15.86 -5.38 0.85
C PHE A 170 16.95 -5.46 1.94
N PRO A 171 16.74 -6.25 3.02
CA PRO A 171 17.72 -6.38 4.11
C PRO A 171 19.11 -6.86 3.67
N GLU A 172 19.17 -7.69 2.62
CA GLU A 172 20.42 -8.31 2.13
C GLU A 172 21.07 -7.53 0.97
N ALA A 173 20.40 -6.50 0.43
CA ALA A 173 20.94 -5.72 -0.68
C ALA A 173 21.80 -4.55 -0.16
N ASP A 174 22.67 -3.98 -1.00
CA ASP A 174 23.46 -2.75 -0.73
C ASP A 174 22.77 -1.48 -1.25
N ASP A 175 21.99 -1.61 -2.31
CA ASP A 175 21.18 -0.54 -2.90
C ASP A 175 19.67 -0.88 -2.87
N PRO A 176 18.77 0.11 -2.99
CA PRO A 176 17.34 -0.12 -3.16
C PRO A 176 17.02 -0.55 -4.60
N GLU A 177 16.01 -1.41 -4.74
CA GLU A 177 15.46 -1.82 -6.04
C GLU A 177 14.29 -0.91 -6.43
N LEU A 178 14.16 -0.62 -7.72
CA LEU A 178 13.12 0.26 -8.28
C LEU A 178 11.99 -0.54 -8.94
N PHE A 179 10.74 -0.20 -8.59
CA PHE A 179 9.53 -0.76 -9.19
C PHE A 179 8.59 0.36 -9.64
N SER A 180 8.09 0.28 -10.87
CA SER A 180 7.24 1.32 -11.46
C SER A 180 5.78 0.88 -11.52
N ILE A 181 4.89 1.69 -10.95
CA ILE A 181 3.44 1.43 -10.88
C ILE A 181 2.71 2.59 -11.56
N HIS A 182 1.80 2.28 -12.47
CA HIS A 182 0.96 3.28 -13.13
C HIS A 182 -0.40 3.39 -12.45
N VAL A 183 -0.80 4.61 -12.08
CA VAL A 183 -2.13 4.92 -11.57
C VAL A 183 -2.93 5.56 -12.71
N PRO A 184 -3.96 4.87 -13.23
CA PRO A 184 -4.73 5.37 -14.38
C PRO A 184 -5.66 6.52 -13.99
N ALA A 185 -6.13 7.25 -15.01
CA ALA A 185 -7.20 8.22 -14.86
C ALA A 185 -8.48 7.56 -14.30
N LEU A 186 -9.31 8.34 -13.60
CA LEU A 186 -10.62 7.86 -13.17
C LEU A 186 -11.48 7.55 -14.40
N ALA A 187 -12.11 6.39 -14.42
CA ALA A 187 -13.03 6.03 -15.50
C ALA A 187 -14.20 7.02 -15.51
N THR A 188 -14.40 7.71 -16.63
CA THR A 188 -15.62 8.50 -16.83
C THR A 188 -16.77 7.52 -17.03
N THR A 189 -17.78 7.56 -16.16
CA THR A 189 -19.01 6.78 -16.37
C THR A 189 -19.63 7.24 -17.69
N SER A 190 -19.52 6.42 -18.74
CA SER A 190 -20.26 6.65 -19.97
C SER A 190 -21.75 6.58 -19.62
N LYS A 191 -22.49 7.65 -19.94
CA LYS A 191 -23.95 7.61 -19.90
C LYS A 191 -24.39 6.43 -20.77
N SER A 192 -25.07 5.46 -20.15
CA SER A 192 -25.74 4.37 -20.87
C SER A 192 -26.59 4.99 -21.98
N PRO A 193 -26.51 4.51 -23.24
CA PRO A 193 -27.39 5.01 -24.29
C PRO A 193 -28.83 4.74 -23.89
N ALA A 194 -29.63 5.81 -23.83
CA ALA A 194 -31.07 5.71 -23.69
C ALA A 194 -31.59 4.89 -24.88
N ASN A 195 -32.11 3.70 -24.60
CA ASN A 195 -32.75 2.85 -25.60
C ASN A 195 -34.00 3.60 -26.09
N LYS A 196 -34.08 3.85 -27.40
CA LYS A 196 -35.19 4.52 -28.06
C LYS A 196 -36.07 3.49 -28.77
#